data_AF-A0A352VT92-F1
#
_entry.id   AF-A0A352VT92-F1
#
_cell.length_a   1.000
_cell.length_b   1.000
_cell.length_c   1.000
_cell.angle_alpha   90.00
_cell.angle_beta   90.00
_cell.angle_gamma   90.00
#
_symmetry.space_group_name_H-M   'P 1'
#
loop_
_entity.id
_entity.type
_entity.pdbx_description
1 polymer ?
#
loop_
_entity_poly.entity_id
_entity_poly.type
_entity_poly.pdbx_seq_one_letter_code
_entity_poly.pdbx_strand_id
1 'polypeptide(L)'
;MKRADLDAVFARWWRSAAVAALALSGLLYVAARERSSVERGNRLHRSGVLPKAAAIYRGRTDVQSPRPDLRYNLGTSLLELGSSAAEVELVIGTESADEEVRALALYNIGVSRLFRAVAAEGGDSMRVHAAVSVEANRSTLRINPEQPEAKWNLAMAQRMLDSLDAANRRRGMSSADELGPSDDRLRADNTIEVEEESTSIGAPPLDGEDEALAQLLDAGPLSMSDAIEILEATGLDGSMILGKLLALESRARWGRQLAKVGPKR
;
A
#
# COMPACT_ATOMS: atom_id res chain seq x y z
N MET A 1 -37.61 57.88 -30.29
CA MET A 1 -36.53 56.90 -30.55
C MET A 1 -36.91 56.15 -31.83
N LYS A 2 -36.07 56.15 -32.87
CA LYS A 2 -36.40 55.50 -34.15
C LYS A 2 -36.20 53.98 -33.99
N ARG A 3 -36.99 53.16 -34.71
CA ARG A 3 -36.91 51.68 -34.64
C ARG A 3 -35.46 51.16 -34.81
N ALA A 4 -34.68 51.80 -35.67
CA ALA A 4 -33.26 51.46 -35.90
C ALA A 4 -32.36 51.62 -34.65
N ASP A 5 -32.65 52.56 -33.74
CA ASP A 5 -31.88 52.75 -32.51
C ASP A 5 -32.19 51.64 -31.49
N LEU A 6 -33.44 51.17 -31.46
CA LEU A 6 -33.87 50.04 -30.63
C LEU A 6 -33.20 48.74 -31.10
N ASP A 7 -33.21 48.46 -32.40
CA ASP A 7 -32.60 47.26 -32.98
C ASP A 7 -31.08 47.19 -32.71
N ALA A 8 -30.38 48.34 -32.77
CA ALA A 8 -28.96 48.44 -32.45
C ALA A 8 -28.67 48.17 -30.96
N VAL A 9 -29.51 48.67 -30.06
CA VAL A 9 -29.39 48.42 -28.61
C VAL A 9 -29.67 46.95 -28.30
N PHE A 10 -30.72 46.37 -28.89
CA PHE A 10 -31.04 44.95 -28.74
C PHE A 10 -29.92 44.06 -29.29
N ALA A 11 -29.36 44.37 -30.47
CA ALA A 11 -28.24 43.62 -31.04
C ALA A 11 -26.97 43.71 -30.15
N ARG A 12 -26.68 44.87 -29.56
CA ARG A 12 -25.57 45.02 -28.61
C ARG A 12 -25.81 44.20 -27.33
N TRP A 13 -27.02 44.22 -26.80
CA TRP A 13 -27.40 43.44 -25.61
C TRP A 13 -27.29 41.93 -25.87
N TRP A 14 -27.78 41.46 -27.03
CA TRP A 14 -27.65 40.06 -27.44
C TRP A 14 -26.19 39.63 -27.63
N ARG A 15 -25.33 40.49 -28.20
CA ARG A 15 -23.89 40.22 -28.30
C ARG A 15 -23.24 40.13 -26.92
N SER A 16 -23.53 41.06 -26.01
CA SER A 16 -23.01 41.02 -24.64
C SER A 16 -23.51 39.80 -23.88
N ALA A 17 -24.78 39.43 -24.02
CA ALA A 17 -25.34 38.23 -23.41
C ALA A 17 -24.70 36.95 -23.96
N ALA A 18 -24.44 36.88 -25.27
CA ALA A 18 -23.76 35.75 -25.90
C ALA A 18 -22.30 35.61 -25.40
N VAL A 19 -21.57 36.72 -25.30
CA VAL A 19 -20.20 36.72 -24.75
C VAL A 19 -20.21 36.29 -23.28
N ALA A 20 -21.14 36.78 -22.46
CA ALA A 20 -21.27 36.39 -21.06
C ALA A 20 -21.62 34.90 -20.91
N ALA A 21 -22.53 34.37 -21.74
CA ALA A 21 -22.90 32.96 -21.73
C ALA A 21 -21.72 32.07 -22.13
N LEU A 22 -20.93 32.48 -23.14
CA LEU A 22 -19.71 31.77 -23.54
C LEU A 22 -18.64 31.78 -22.43
N ALA A 23 -18.43 32.93 -21.77
CA ALA A 23 -17.49 33.04 -20.66
C ALA A 23 -17.91 32.16 -19.48
N LEU A 24 -19.20 32.17 -19.10
CA LEU A 24 -19.73 31.31 -18.05
C LEU A 24 -19.61 29.82 -18.41
N SER A 25 -19.89 29.46 -19.67
CA SER A 25 -19.73 28.08 -20.15
C SER A 25 -18.26 27.63 -20.08
N GLY A 26 -17.32 28.51 -20.43
CA GLY A 26 -15.89 28.26 -20.29
C GLY A 26 -15.46 28.05 -18.84
N LEU A 27 -15.93 28.91 -17.92
CA LEU A 27 -15.67 28.76 -16.48
C LEU A 27 -16.23 27.45 -15.92
N LEU A 28 -17.46 27.09 -16.29
CA LEU A 28 -18.07 25.82 -15.89
C LEU A 28 -17.30 24.62 -16.45
N TYR A 29 -16.82 24.70 -17.68
CA TYR A 29 -16.00 23.65 -18.29
C TYR A 29 -14.68 23.47 -17.55
N VAL A 30 -13.96 24.56 -17.26
CA VAL A 30 -12.70 24.52 -16.50
C VAL A 30 -12.94 23.94 -15.10
N ALA A 31 -13.96 24.41 -14.39
CA ALA A 31 -14.32 23.89 -13.08
C ALA A 31 -14.68 22.39 -13.09
N ALA A 32 -15.38 21.93 -14.13
CA ALA A 32 -15.70 20.51 -14.30
C ALA A 32 -14.45 19.65 -14.61
N ARG A 33 -13.53 20.18 -15.42
CA ARG A 33 -12.25 19.50 -15.73
C ARG A 33 -11.39 19.38 -14.48
N GLU A 34 -11.27 20.45 -13.70
CA GLU A 34 -10.51 20.44 -12.45
C GLU A 34 -11.14 19.51 -11.42
N ARG A 35 -12.47 19.45 -11.33
CA ARG A 35 -13.15 18.54 -10.40
C ARG A 35 -12.84 17.06 -10.63
N SER A 36 -12.46 16.70 -11.85
CA SER A 36 -12.12 15.34 -12.23
C SER A 36 -10.63 15.12 -12.46
N SER A 37 -9.78 16.13 -12.24
CA SER A 37 -8.35 16.10 -12.58
C SER A 37 -7.59 15.06 -11.76
N VAL A 38 -6.52 14.49 -12.33
CA VAL A 38 -5.70 13.48 -11.63
C VAL A 38 -4.93 14.16 -10.50
N GLU A 39 -4.52 15.39 -10.72
CA GLU A 39 -3.87 16.30 -9.79
C GLU A 39 -4.71 16.48 -8.54
N ARG A 40 -6.02 16.74 -8.71
CA ARG A 40 -6.97 16.78 -7.58
C ARG A 40 -7.08 15.44 -6.88
N GLY A 41 -7.06 14.33 -7.62
CA GLY A 41 -6.99 12.98 -7.06
C GLY A 41 -5.78 12.81 -6.14
N ASN A 42 -4.59 13.19 -6.61
CA ASN A 42 -3.33 13.10 -5.87
C ASN A 42 -3.35 13.97 -4.61
N ARG A 43 -3.88 15.20 -4.69
CA ARG A 43 -4.05 16.05 -3.51
C ARG A 43 -5.01 15.44 -2.50
N LEU A 44 -6.14 14.91 -2.96
CA LEU A 44 -7.12 14.26 -2.08
C LEU A 44 -6.51 13.03 -1.39
N HIS A 45 -5.72 12.23 -2.11
CA HIS A 45 -4.99 11.10 -1.57
C HIS A 45 -4.04 11.54 -0.45
N ARG A 46 -3.14 12.49 -0.74
CA ARG A 46 -2.21 13.04 0.27
C ARG A 46 -2.89 13.66 1.48
N SER A 47 -4.08 14.23 1.31
CA SER A 47 -4.88 14.78 2.41
C SER A 47 -5.68 13.71 3.20
N GLY A 48 -5.52 12.43 2.88
CA GLY A 48 -6.24 11.32 3.52
C GLY A 48 -7.72 11.21 3.10
N VAL A 49 -8.17 11.97 2.10
CA VAL A 49 -9.56 11.93 1.60
C VAL A 49 -9.68 10.82 0.54
N LEU A 50 -9.28 9.62 0.93
CA LEU A 50 -9.09 8.45 0.08
C LEU A 50 -10.32 8.03 -0.73
N PRO A 51 -11.56 8.05 -0.19
CA PRO A 51 -12.74 7.69 -1.00
C PRO A 51 -12.95 8.62 -2.20
N LYS A 52 -12.62 9.91 -2.05
CA LYS A 52 -12.74 10.87 -3.16
C LYS A 52 -11.58 10.71 -4.16
N ALA A 53 -10.37 10.45 -3.69
CA ALA A 53 -9.23 10.13 -4.55
C ALA A 53 -9.51 8.89 -5.41
N ALA A 54 -9.92 7.78 -4.78
CA ALA A 54 -10.29 6.55 -5.46
C ALA A 54 -11.42 6.74 -6.48
N ALA A 55 -12.42 7.57 -6.17
CA ALA A 55 -13.49 7.89 -7.13
C ALA A 55 -12.96 8.63 -8.38
N ILE A 56 -12.02 9.57 -8.20
CA ILE A 56 -11.39 10.30 -9.30
C ILE A 56 -10.56 9.34 -10.16
N TYR A 57 -9.68 8.54 -9.56
CA TYR A 57 -8.85 7.60 -10.31
C TYR A 57 -9.70 6.57 -11.06
N ARG A 58 -10.72 6.00 -10.41
CA ARG A 58 -11.66 5.07 -11.04
C ARG A 58 -12.38 5.70 -12.23
N GLY A 59 -12.84 6.95 -12.11
CA GLY A 59 -13.49 7.67 -13.21
C GLY A 59 -12.55 7.99 -14.38
N ARG A 60 -11.24 7.84 -14.20
CA ARG A 60 -10.19 8.08 -15.20
C ARG A 60 -9.55 6.79 -15.73
N THR A 61 -9.93 5.64 -15.18
CA THR A 61 -9.56 4.30 -15.66
C THR A 61 -10.75 3.65 -16.33
N ASP A 62 -10.56 3.03 -17.49
CA ASP A 62 -11.56 2.17 -18.10
C ASP A 62 -10.94 0.82 -18.47
N VAL A 63 -11.74 -0.09 -19.03
CA VAL A 63 -11.26 -1.43 -19.44
C VAL A 63 -10.49 -1.35 -20.76
N GLN A 64 -10.72 -0.29 -21.56
CA GLN A 64 -10.19 -0.13 -22.91
C GLN A 64 -8.80 0.56 -22.94
N SER A 65 -8.45 1.29 -21.88
CA SER A 65 -7.17 1.94 -21.63
C SER A 65 -6.81 1.70 -20.16
N PRO A 66 -6.06 0.64 -19.85
CA PRO A 66 -5.83 0.21 -18.47
C PRO A 66 -5.16 1.30 -17.62
N ARG A 67 -4.34 2.18 -18.22
CA ARG A 67 -3.60 3.28 -17.55
C ARG A 67 -2.96 2.79 -16.23
N PRO A 68 -1.89 1.96 -16.33
CA PRO A 68 -1.24 1.34 -15.17
C PRO A 68 -0.92 2.33 -14.04
N ASP A 69 -0.46 3.54 -14.35
CA ASP A 69 -0.11 4.54 -13.32
C ASP A 69 -1.34 5.00 -12.51
N LEU A 70 -2.49 5.16 -13.16
CA LEU A 70 -3.74 5.50 -12.48
C LEU A 70 -4.32 4.31 -11.71
N ARG A 71 -4.08 3.08 -12.20
CA ARG A 71 -4.46 1.85 -11.51
C ARG A 71 -3.61 1.62 -10.28
N TYR A 72 -2.33 1.96 -10.32
CA TYR A 72 -1.47 2.04 -9.16
C TYR A 72 -2.04 3.02 -8.12
N ASN A 73 -2.31 4.28 -8.49
CA ASN A 73 -2.87 5.27 -7.56
C ASN A 73 -4.22 4.85 -6.96
N LEU A 74 -5.09 4.26 -7.79
CA LEU A 74 -6.36 3.68 -7.33
C LEU A 74 -6.12 2.53 -6.35
N GLY A 75 -5.21 1.62 -6.68
CA GLY A 75 -4.82 0.48 -5.86
C GLY A 75 -4.26 0.90 -4.50
N THR A 76 -3.36 1.87 -4.46
CA THR A 76 -2.80 2.44 -3.22
C THR A 76 -3.91 3.05 -2.34
N SER A 77 -4.77 3.89 -2.93
CA SER A 77 -5.90 4.48 -2.20
C SER A 77 -6.86 3.42 -1.65
N LEU A 78 -7.09 2.34 -2.41
CA LEU A 78 -7.93 1.22 -1.98
C LEU A 78 -7.27 0.38 -0.90
N LEU A 79 -5.94 0.24 -0.93
CA LEU A 79 -5.18 -0.49 0.09
C LEU A 79 -5.29 0.21 1.44
N GLU A 80 -5.10 1.52 1.48
CA GLU A 80 -5.29 2.34 2.70
C GLU A 80 -6.73 2.31 3.22
N LEU A 81 -7.71 2.18 2.32
CA LEU A 81 -9.11 1.96 2.69
C LEU A 81 -9.40 0.52 3.18
N GLY A 82 -8.42 -0.38 3.20
CA GLY A 82 -8.61 -1.79 3.55
C GLY A 82 -9.46 -2.57 2.53
N SER A 83 -9.60 -2.05 1.31
CA SER A 83 -10.45 -2.66 0.29
C SER A 83 -9.81 -3.88 -0.35
N SER A 84 -10.57 -4.97 -0.45
CA SER A 84 -10.13 -6.20 -1.13
C SER A 84 -9.83 -6.01 -2.62
N ALA A 85 -10.37 -4.95 -3.24
CA ALA A 85 -10.17 -4.61 -4.64
C ALA A 85 -8.78 -4.01 -4.93
N ALA A 86 -8.03 -3.56 -3.90
CA ALA A 86 -6.74 -2.91 -4.06
C ALA A 86 -5.76 -3.73 -4.92
N GLU A 87 -5.69 -5.03 -4.66
CA GLU A 87 -4.73 -5.90 -5.33
C GLU A 87 -4.99 -6.03 -6.83
N VAL A 88 -6.25 -6.07 -7.26
CA VAL A 88 -6.59 -6.14 -8.70
C VAL A 88 -6.04 -4.93 -9.43
N GLU A 89 -6.20 -3.75 -8.83
CA GLU A 89 -5.74 -2.49 -9.40
C GLU A 89 -4.21 -2.41 -9.40
N LEU A 90 -3.57 -2.85 -8.31
CA LEU A 90 -2.11 -2.88 -8.21
C LEU A 90 -1.47 -3.86 -9.20
N VAL A 91 -2.10 -5.03 -9.45
CA VAL A 91 -1.63 -5.98 -10.48
C VAL A 91 -1.60 -5.31 -11.85
N ILE A 92 -2.64 -4.56 -12.22
CA ILE A 92 -2.64 -3.78 -13.48
C ILE A 92 -1.55 -2.70 -13.43
N GLY A 93 -1.32 -2.08 -12.26
CA GLY A 93 -0.22 -1.13 -12.06
C GLY A 93 1.17 -1.72 -12.35
N THR A 94 1.38 -3.03 -12.12
CA THR A 94 2.65 -3.70 -12.45
C THR A 94 2.94 -3.79 -13.95
N GLU A 95 1.94 -3.53 -14.80
CA GLU A 95 2.09 -3.48 -16.26
C GLU A 95 2.61 -2.12 -16.75
N SER A 96 2.92 -1.18 -15.85
CA SER A 96 3.48 0.12 -16.25
C SER A 96 4.84 -0.05 -16.94
N ALA A 97 5.00 0.71 -18.02
CA ALA A 97 6.29 0.86 -18.69
C ALA A 97 7.29 1.63 -17.83
N ASP A 98 6.79 2.44 -16.90
CA ASP A 98 7.60 3.12 -15.90
C ASP A 98 8.07 2.11 -14.83
N GLU A 99 9.38 1.97 -14.69
CA GLU A 99 9.97 1.03 -13.73
C GLU A 99 9.69 1.41 -12.29
N GLU A 100 9.60 2.71 -12.00
CA GLU A 100 9.29 3.21 -10.67
C GLU A 100 7.87 2.80 -10.30
N VAL A 101 6.87 3.12 -11.13
CA VAL A 101 5.46 2.69 -10.90
C VAL A 101 5.35 1.20 -10.71
N ARG A 102 6.03 0.43 -11.56
CA ARG A 102 6.01 -1.02 -11.47
C ARG A 102 6.58 -1.51 -10.14
N ALA A 103 7.70 -0.95 -9.68
CA ALA A 103 8.27 -1.27 -8.37
C ALA A 103 7.31 -0.89 -7.24
N LEU A 104 6.71 0.29 -7.29
CA LEU A 104 5.74 0.76 -6.28
C LEU A 104 4.48 -0.11 -6.21
N ALA A 105 3.96 -0.54 -7.36
CA ALA A 105 2.81 -1.44 -7.44
C ALA A 105 3.15 -2.82 -6.85
N LEU A 106 4.32 -3.39 -7.19
CA LEU A 106 4.80 -4.64 -6.62
C LEU A 106 4.98 -4.53 -5.10
N TYR A 107 5.53 -3.42 -4.63
CA TYR A 107 5.69 -3.15 -3.21
C TYR A 107 4.34 -3.15 -2.48
N ASN A 108 3.35 -2.42 -2.99
CA ASN A 108 2.01 -2.33 -2.39
C ASN A 108 1.26 -3.69 -2.45
N ILE A 109 1.50 -4.52 -3.47
CA ILE A 109 1.01 -5.93 -3.46
C ILE A 109 1.66 -6.70 -2.32
N GLY A 110 2.98 -6.52 -2.12
CA GLY A 110 3.73 -7.10 -1.02
C GLY A 110 3.13 -6.74 0.34
N VAL A 111 2.84 -5.46 0.58
CA VAL A 111 2.17 -4.97 1.79
C VAL A 111 0.78 -5.56 1.94
N SER A 112 -0.06 -5.47 0.90
CA SER A 112 -1.43 -6.01 0.90
C SER A 112 -1.47 -7.51 1.23
N ARG A 113 -0.51 -8.27 0.71
CA ARG A 113 -0.39 -9.71 0.97
C ARG A 113 0.16 -10.00 2.36
N LEU A 114 1.12 -9.23 2.85
CA LEU A 114 1.60 -9.36 4.23
C LEU A 114 0.45 -9.09 5.21
N PHE A 115 -0.33 -8.04 4.95
CA PHE A 115 -1.53 -7.70 5.68
C PHE A 115 -2.53 -8.86 5.75
N ARG A 116 -2.86 -9.47 4.61
CA ARG A 116 -3.75 -10.64 4.58
C ARG A 116 -3.16 -11.88 5.24
N ALA A 117 -1.83 -12.05 5.22
CA ALA A 117 -1.17 -13.15 5.90
C ALA A 117 -1.33 -13.02 7.41
N VAL A 118 -1.11 -11.81 7.91
CA VAL A 118 -1.30 -11.44 9.31
C VAL A 118 -2.75 -11.66 9.76
N ALA A 119 -3.72 -11.23 8.95
CA ALA A 119 -5.14 -11.35 9.25
C ALA A 119 -5.71 -12.77 9.09
N ALA A 120 -4.94 -13.71 8.55
CA ALA A 120 -5.42 -15.06 8.30
C ALA A 120 -5.53 -15.88 9.60
N GLU A 121 -6.70 -16.47 9.84
CA GLU A 121 -6.94 -17.36 10.99
C GLU A 121 -6.28 -18.74 10.84
N GLY A 122 -6.03 -19.18 9.59
CA GLY A 122 -5.48 -20.49 9.25
C GLY A 122 -4.03 -20.43 8.78
N GLY A 123 -3.20 -21.38 9.21
CA GLY A 123 -1.78 -21.46 8.82
C GLY A 123 -1.56 -21.61 7.31
N ASP A 124 -2.47 -22.27 6.59
CA ASP A 124 -2.37 -22.41 5.13
C ASP A 124 -2.67 -21.10 4.41
N SER A 125 -3.70 -20.37 4.82
CA SER A 125 -4.00 -19.02 4.30
C SER A 125 -2.87 -18.05 4.60
N MET A 126 -2.35 -18.06 5.84
CA MET A 126 -1.19 -17.27 6.23
C MET A 126 0.01 -17.57 5.33
N ARG A 127 0.30 -18.85 5.07
CA ARG A 127 1.39 -19.29 4.19
C ARG A 127 1.21 -18.78 2.77
N VAL A 128 0.03 -18.93 2.17
CA VAL A 128 -0.24 -18.48 0.80
C VAL A 128 0.01 -16.97 0.69
N HIS A 129 -0.55 -16.19 1.60
CA HIS A 129 -0.39 -14.75 1.58
C HIS A 129 1.06 -14.30 1.84
N ALA A 130 1.74 -14.91 2.82
CA ALA A 130 3.15 -14.62 3.11
C ALA A 130 4.06 -14.97 1.92
N ALA A 131 3.82 -16.09 1.24
CA ALA A 131 4.59 -16.47 0.06
C ALA A 131 4.44 -15.47 -1.09
N VAL A 132 3.22 -15.01 -1.37
CA VAL A 132 3.00 -13.97 -2.39
C VAL A 132 3.67 -12.65 -1.97
N SER A 133 3.62 -12.30 -0.68
CA SER A 133 4.32 -11.11 -0.17
C SER A 133 5.83 -11.19 -0.38
N VAL A 134 6.45 -12.35 -0.15
CA VAL A 134 7.89 -12.59 -0.42
C VAL A 134 8.22 -12.33 -1.89
N GLU A 135 7.45 -12.90 -2.81
CA GLU A 135 7.73 -12.77 -4.24
C GLU A 135 7.51 -11.33 -4.74
N ALA A 136 6.49 -10.64 -4.25
CA ALA A 136 6.23 -9.25 -4.59
C ALA A 136 7.35 -8.32 -4.10
N ASN A 137 7.80 -8.47 -2.84
CA ASN A 137 8.89 -7.66 -2.30
C ASN A 137 10.26 -8.01 -2.94
N ARG A 138 10.52 -9.28 -3.28
CA ARG A 138 11.71 -9.64 -4.09
C ARG A 138 11.67 -8.97 -5.46
N SER A 139 10.50 -8.97 -6.10
CA SER A 139 10.31 -8.34 -7.42
C SER A 139 10.53 -6.83 -7.37
N THR A 140 10.07 -6.20 -6.29
CA THR A 140 10.35 -4.80 -5.99
C THR A 140 11.84 -4.54 -5.87
N LEU A 141 12.55 -5.32 -5.04
CA LEU A 141 13.99 -5.17 -4.80
C LEU A 141 14.87 -5.50 -6.02
N ARG A 142 14.35 -6.24 -7.01
CA ARG A 142 15.02 -6.43 -8.30
C ARG A 142 15.06 -5.15 -9.13
N ILE A 143 14.05 -4.27 -8.96
CA ILE A 143 13.96 -2.99 -9.68
C ILE A 143 14.59 -1.88 -8.83
N ASN A 144 14.27 -1.82 -7.53
CA ASN A 144 14.79 -0.85 -6.59
C ASN A 144 15.49 -1.55 -5.39
N PRO A 145 16.78 -1.91 -5.50
CA PRO A 145 17.50 -2.65 -4.47
C PRO A 145 17.66 -1.92 -3.14
N GLU A 146 17.54 -0.59 -3.14
CA GLU A 146 17.80 0.22 -1.95
C GLU A 146 16.56 0.49 -1.11
N GLN A 147 15.35 0.14 -1.56
CA GLN A 147 14.11 0.40 -0.84
C GLN A 147 14.07 -0.35 0.52
N PRO A 148 14.23 0.36 1.66
CA PRO A 148 14.33 -0.29 2.97
C PRO A 148 13.01 -0.94 3.41
N GLU A 149 11.87 -0.37 3.02
CA GLU A 149 10.54 -0.87 3.38
C GLU A 149 10.28 -2.25 2.76
N ALA A 150 10.68 -2.45 1.50
CA ALA A 150 10.59 -3.76 0.85
C ALA A 150 11.51 -4.80 1.48
N LYS A 151 12.72 -4.41 1.92
CA LYS A 151 13.63 -5.30 2.67
C LYS A 151 12.99 -5.76 3.98
N TRP A 152 12.36 -4.84 4.70
CA TRP A 152 11.67 -5.16 5.95
C TRP A 152 10.47 -6.08 5.73
N ASN A 153 9.59 -5.74 4.77
CA ASN A 153 8.42 -6.56 4.44
C ASN A 153 8.82 -7.98 4.00
N LEU A 154 9.86 -8.08 3.17
CA LEU A 154 10.43 -9.36 2.75
C LEU A 154 10.88 -10.19 3.95
N ALA A 155 11.65 -9.59 4.87
CA ALA A 155 12.15 -10.28 6.06
C ALA A 155 11.00 -10.74 6.98
N MET A 156 9.98 -9.91 7.17
CA MET A 156 8.80 -10.27 7.96
C MET A 156 8.04 -11.45 7.37
N ALA A 157 7.76 -11.41 6.06
CA ALA A 157 7.06 -12.47 5.35
C ALA A 157 7.85 -13.80 5.35
N GLN A 158 9.17 -13.74 5.16
CA GLN A 158 10.05 -14.92 5.24
C GLN A 158 10.03 -15.53 6.64
N ARG A 159 10.16 -14.71 7.68
CA ARG A 159 10.13 -15.17 9.07
C ARG A 159 8.80 -15.83 9.43
N MET A 160 7.70 -15.32 8.88
CA MET A 160 6.38 -15.95 9.02
C MET A 160 6.33 -17.34 8.40
N LEU A 161 6.84 -17.51 7.18
CA LEU A 161 6.92 -18.82 6.52
C LEU A 161 7.79 -19.81 7.30
N ASP A 162 8.98 -19.40 7.73
CA ASP A 162 9.89 -20.24 8.52
C ASP A 162 9.23 -20.72 9.83
N SER A 163 8.47 -19.83 10.47
CA SER A 163 7.73 -20.12 11.68
C SER A 163 6.61 -21.15 11.44
N LEU A 164 5.86 -21.01 10.34
CA LEU A 164 4.83 -21.97 9.93
C LEU A 164 5.44 -23.34 9.59
N ASP A 165 6.60 -23.36 8.92
CA ASP A 165 7.33 -24.60 8.63
C ASP A 165 7.84 -25.29 9.88
N ALA A 166 8.35 -24.52 10.85
CA ALA A 166 8.73 -25.07 12.16
C ALA A 166 7.52 -25.63 12.92
N ALA A 167 6.36 -24.98 12.84
CA ALA A 167 5.13 -25.47 13.46
C ALA A 167 4.62 -26.76 12.80
N ASN A 168 4.60 -26.82 11.46
CA ASN A 168 4.18 -28.01 10.71
C ASN A 168 5.14 -29.18 10.90
N ARG A 169 6.46 -28.94 10.86
CA ARG A 169 7.46 -29.97 11.18
C ARG A 169 7.29 -30.51 12.58
N ARG A 170 7.05 -29.66 13.59
CA ARG A 170 6.76 -30.13 14.95
C ARG A 170 5.49 -30.96 15.01
N ARG A 171 4.42 -30.57 14.30
CA ARG A 171 3.19 -31.37 14.25
C ARG A 171 3.45 -32.74 13.64
N GLY A 172 4.20 -32.79 12.53
CA GLY A 172 4.63 -34.02 11.89
C GLY A 172 5.61 -34.86 12.72
N MET A 173 6.53 -34.21 13.45
CA MET A 173 7.42 -34.86 14.42
C MET A 173 6.66 -35.36 15.63
N SER A 174 5.66 -34.66 16.18
CA SER A 174 4.81 -35.24 17.24
C SER A 174 4.00 -36.44 16.73
N SER A 175 3.80 -36.57 15.42
CA SER A 175 3.27 -37.79 14.78
C SER A 175 4.33 -38.85 14.47
N ALA A 176 5.62 -38.50 14.48
CA ALA A 176 6.74 -39.34 14.01
C ALA A 176 7.81 -39.63 15.09
N ASP A 177 7.83 -38.90 16.21
CA ASP A 177 8.67 -39.05 17.42
C ASP A 177 8.12 -40.15 18.35
N GLU A 178 7.28 -41.05 17.82
CA GLU A 178 7.42 -42.47 18.16
C GLU A 178 8.80 -43.03 17.74
N LEU A 179 9.62 -42.31 16.95
CA LEU A 179 10.91 -42.76 16.44
C LEU A 179 11.99 -41.63 16.34
N GLY A 180 12.58 -41.25 17.48
CA GLY A 180 14.04 -41.03 17.73
C GLY A 180 14.86 -39.90 17.01
N PRO A 181 15.70 -39.10 17.72
CA PRO A 181 16.29 -37.87 17.17
C PRO A 181 17.80 -37.93 16.81
N SER A 182 18.27 -36.95 16.02
CA SER A 182 19.69 -36.57 15.93
C SER A 182 19.93 -35.05 15.99
N ASP A 183 21.08 -34.71 16.61
CA ASP A 183 21.61 -33.42 17.02
C ASP A 183 22.23 -32.65 15.85
N ASP A 184 22.15 -31.31 15.84
CA ASP A 184 23.35 -30.48 15.71
C ASP A 184 23.10 -29.00 15.98
N ARG A 185 24.12 -28.38 16.57
CA ARG A 185 24.17 -27.02 17.12
C ARG A 185 24.38 -25.99 16.01
N LEU A 186 23.96 -24.74 16.22
CA LEU A 186 24.78 -23.53 16.04
C LEU A 186 24.04 -22.28 16.58
N ARG A 187 24.85 -21.35 17.08
CA ARG A 187 24.53 -20.16 17.88
C ARG A 187 24.66 -18.93 16.98
N ALA A 188 23.72 -17.99 17.03
CA ALA A 188 23.93 -16.63 16.57
C ALA A 188 23.21 -15.65 17.52
N ASP A 189 24.05 -14.81 18.09
CA ASP A 189 23.75 -13.59 18.83
C ASP A 189 23.26 -12.52 17.85
N ASN A 190 22.39 -11.60 18.30
CA ASN A 190 22.27 -10.24 17.76
C ASN A 190 21.23 -9.46 18.57
N THR A 191 21.77 -8.53 19.36
CA THR A 191 21.06 -7.40 19.97
C THR A 191 21.07 -6.27 18.95
N ILE A 192 19.92 -5.65 18.67
CA ILE A 192 19.86 -4.38 17.92
C ILE A 192 19.28 -3.35 18.89
N GLU A 193 20.15 -2.41 19.29
CA GLU A 193 19.78 -1.15 19.93
C GLU A 193 19.22 -0.24 18.84
N VAL A 194 18.03 0.33 19.07
CA VAL A 194 17.45 1.38 18.22
C VAL A 194 17.32 2.62 19.08
N GLU A 195 18.07 3.65 18.71
CA GLU A 195 17.92 5.01 19.22
C GLU A 195 16.72 5.66 18.51
N GLU A 196 15.74 6.12 19.30
CA GLU A 196 14.64 6.94 18.82
C GLU A 196 15.03 8.42 18.94
N GLU A 197 14.99 9.16 17.84
CA GLU A 197 14.94 10.62 17.87
C GLU A 197 13.64 11.12 17.23
N SER A 198 12.84 11.77 18.08
CA SER A 198 11.65 12.55 17.76
C SER A 198 11.98 13.82 16.97
N THR A 199 11.02 14.41 16.24
CA THR A 199 10.39 15.71 16.59
C THR A 199 9.42 16.25 15.49
N SER A 200 8.17 16.47 15.92
CA SER A 200 7.22 17.59 15.68
C SER A 200 6.62 17.98 14.31
N ILE A 201 5.27 17.84 14.26
CA ILE A 201 4.17 18.82 13.99
C ILE A 201 4.37 19.97 12.99
N GLY A 202 3.41 20.10 12.05
CA GLY A 202 3.05 21.35 11.38
C GLY A 202 1.63 21.33 10.77
N ALA A 203 0.80 22.34 11.07
CA ALA A 203 -0.57 22.55 10.57
C ALA A 203 -0.62 22.97 9.08
N PRO A 204 -1.78 22.94 8.39
CA PRO A 204 -1.83 23.02 6.93
C PRO A 204 -1.89 24.47 6.42
N PRO A 205 -1.33 24.78 5.24
CA PRO A 205 -1.70 25.97 4.48
C PRO A 205 -2.91 25.69 3.57
N LEU A 206 -3.81 26.68 3.47
CA LEU A 206 -4.76 26.86 2.39
C LEU A 206 -4.13 27.73 1.28
N ASP A 207 -4.77 27.67 0.11
CA ASP A 207 -4.51 28.41 -1.13
C ASP A 207 -3.31 27.87 -1.92
N GLY A 208 -3.46 27.34 -3.13
CA GLY A 208 -4.37 27.79 -4.18
C GLY A 208 -3.60 28.33 -5.37
N GLU A 209 -2.28 28.46 -5.30
CA GLU A 209 -1.42 28.96 -6.39
C GLU A 209 -0.03 28.35 -6.27
N ASP A 210 0.17 27.12 -6.77
CA ASP A 210 1.47 26.55 -7.23
C ASP A 210 1.29 25.14 -7.87
N GLU A 211 0.15 24.89 -8.52
CA GLU A 211 -0.22 23.56 -9.03
C GLU A 211 0.22 23.33 -10.49
N ALA A 212 1.45 23.71 -10.86
CA ALA A 212 1.96 23.52 -12.23
C ALA A 212 2.91 22.32 -12.41
N LEU A 213 3.24 21.57 -11.37
CA LEU A 213 4.17 20.44 -11.44
C LEU A 213 3.71 19.27 -10.57
N ALA A 214 2.51 18.74 -10.82
CA ALA A 214 2.18 17.41 -10.32
C ALA A 214 2.85 16.38 -11.23
N GLN A 215 4.02 15.87 -10.81
CA GLN A 215 4.63 14.71 -11.45
C GLN A 215 3.63 13.54 -11.39
N LEU A 216 3.57 12.75 -12.46
CA LEU A 216 2.54 11.74 -12.70
C LEU A 216 2.50 10.60 -11.65
N LEU A 217 3.47 10.56 -10.72
CA LEU A 217 3.81 9.40 -9.86
C LEU A 217 3.74 9.69 -8.35
N ASP A 218 3.13 10.80 -7.96
CA ASP A 218 3.35 11.43 -6.64
C ASP A 218 2.55 10.80 -5.46
N ALA A 219 1.85 9.69 -5.68
CA ALA A 219 1.40 8.81 -4.61
C ALA A 219 2.51 7.79 -4.39
N GLY A 220 3.53 8.15 -3.60
CA GLY A 220 4.65 7.26 -3.30
C GLY A 220 4.21 5.89 -2.77
N PRO A 221 5.15 4.95 -2.61
CA PRO A 221 4.85 3.67 -2.01
C PRO A 221 4.23 3.90 -0.63
N LEU A 222 3.32 3.02 -0.22
CA LEU A 222 2.78 3.07 1.12
C LEU A 222 3.95 3.08 2.13
N SER A 223 4.08 4.11 2.97
CA SER A 223 5.26 4.21 3.84
C SER A 223 5.27 3.08 4.88
N MET A 224 6.41 2.82 5.51
CA MET A 224 6.48 1.82 6.59
C MET A 224 5.53 2.16 7.74
N SER A 225 5.41 3.44 8.10
CA SER A 225 4.46 3.87 9.14
C SER A 225 3.02 3.62 8.73
N ASP A 226 2.65 3.95 7.50
CA ASP A 226 1.29 3.74 7.01
C ASP A 226 0.99 2.24 6.88
N ALA A 227 1.97 1.43 6.48
CA ALA A 227 1.86 -0.02 6.45
C ALA A 227 1.60 -0.59 7.85
N ILE A 228 2.33 -0.09 8.85
CA ILE A 228 2.13 -0.47 10.27
C ILE A 228 0.76 0.00 10.75
N GLU A 229 0.37 1.23 10.46
CA GLU A 229 -0.94 1.77 10.84
C GLU A 229 -2.08 0.94 10.23
N ILE A 230 -1.98 0.55 8.95
CA ILE A 230 -2.96 -0.33 8.31
C ILE A 230 -3.00 -1.69 9.01
N LEU A 231 -1.85 -2.27 9.33
CA LEU A 231 -1.78 -3.54 10.07
C LEU A 231 -2.49 -3.42 11.44
N GLU A 232 -2.23 -2.34 12.18
CA GLU A 232 -2.85 -2.06 13.48
C GLU A 232 -4.36 -1.78 13.38
N ALA A 233 -4.79 -0.99 12.40
CA ALA A 233 -6.19 -0.55 12.23
C ALA A 233 -7.16 -1.71 12.01
N THR A 234 -6.66 -2.84 11.53
CA THR A 234 -7.47 -4.05 11.32
C THR A 234 -7.55 -4.97 12.55
N GLY A 235 -7.11 -4.47 13.70
CA GLY A 235 -7.15 -5.19 14.98
C GLY A 235 -5.98 -6.15 15.16
N LEU A 236 -4.92 -6.03 14.35
CA LEU A 236 -3.75 -6.91 14.35
C LEU A 236 -2.51 -6.11 14.76
N ASP A 237 -2.23 -6.12 16.07
CA ASP A 237 -1.09 -5.45 16.67
C ASP A 237 0.24 -5.98 16.08
N GLY A 238 0.98 -5.09 15.39
CA GLY A 238 2.31 -5.32 14.81
C GLY A 238 3.29 -5.94 15.80
N SER A 239 3.28 -5.45 17.04
CA SER A 239 4.10 -5.95 18.14
C SER A 239 3.65 -7.34 18.59
N MET A 240 2.34 -7.63 18.53
CA MET A 240 1.80 -8.96 18.82
C MET A 240 2.16 -9.96 17.74
N ILE A 241 2.22 -9.56 16.47
CA ILE A 241 2.66 -10.42 15.36
C ILE A 241 4.13 -10.74 15.51
N LEU A 242 4.97 -9.71 15.69
CA LEU A 242 6.39 -9.89 15.96
C LEU A 242 6.59 -10.75 17.21
N GLY A 243 5.79 -10.51 18.25
CA GLY A 243 5.74 -11.28 19.48
C GLY A 243 5.34 -12.74 19.26
N LYS A 244 4.34 -13.02 18.40
CA LYS A 244 3.95 -14.39 18.02
C LYS A 244 5.05 -15.07 17.22
N LEU A 245 5.68 -14.39 16.28
CA LEU A 245 6.81 -14.91 15.49
C LEU A 245 8.02 -15.21 16.39
N LEU A 246 8.38 -14.27 17.26
CA LEU A 246 9.42 -14.44 18.29
C LEU A 246 9.06 -15.53 19.29
N ALA A 247 7.80 -15.67 19.69
CA ALA A 247 7.35 -16.73 20.60
C ALA A 247 7.37 -18.11 19.93
N LEU A 248 7.04 -18.20 18.64
CA LEU A 248 7.14 -19.45 17.88
C LEU A 248 8.61 -19.87 17.73
N GLU A 249 9.51 -18.90 17.56
CA GLU A 249 10.96 -19.10 17.52
C GLU A 249 11.53 -19.42 18.92
N SER A 250 11.08 -18.75 19.99
CA SER A 250 11.53 -19.00 21.36
C SER A 250 11.07 -20.38 21.85
N ARG A 251 9.82 -20.78 21.58
CA ARG A 251 9.33 -22.14 21.84
C ARG A 251 10.11 -23.18 21.03
N ALA A 252 10.53 -22.84 19.81
CA ALA A 252 11.44 -23.70 19.04
C ALA A 252 12.83 -23.81 19.70
N ARG A 253 13.33 -22.74 20.34
CA ARG A 253 14.59 -22.75 21.10
C ARG A 253 14.51 -23.50 22.43
N TRP A 254 13.44 -23.30 23.22
CA TRP A 254 13.25 -23.94 24.53
C TRP A 254 12.94 -25.44 24.45
N GLY A 255 12.17 -25.89 23.44
CA GLY A 255 11.96 -27.32 23.18
C GLY A 255 13.28 -28.06 22.88
N ARG A 256 14.23 -27.40 22.20
CA ARG A 256 15.59 -27.91 21.96
C ARG A 256 16.46 -27.95 23.22
N GLN A 257 16.13 -27.14 24.23
CA GLN A 257 16.94 -26.99 25.45
C GLN A 257 16.52 -27.99 26.53
N LEU A 258 15.22 -28.30 26.66
CA LEU A 258 14.72 -29.37 27.54
C LEU A 258 15.10 -30.77 27.03
N ALA A 259 15.14 -30.99 25.71
CA ALA A 259 15.63 -32.24 25.12
C ALA A 259 17.15 -32.47 25.36
N LYS A 260 17.93 -31.42 25.67
CA LYS A 260 19.35 -31.52 26.04
C LYS A 260 19.59 -31.75 27.54
N VAL A 261 18.56 -31.68 28.36
CA VAL A 261 18.63 -31.92 29.82
C VAL A 261 17.69 -33.08 30.18
N GLY A 262 17.86 -34.22 29.49
CA GLY A 262 17.33 -35.50 29.96
C GLY A 262 18.11 -36.00 31.18
N PRO A 263 17.48 -36.80 32.07
CA PRO A 263 18.05 -37.13 33.37
C PRO A 263 19.38 -37.87 33.22
N LYS A 264 20.42 -37.39 33.91
CA LYS A 264 21.64 -38.20 34.10
C LYS A 264 21.31 -39.32 35.08
N ARG A 265 20.94 -40.47 34.50
CA ARG A 265 20.83 -41.82 35.09
C ARG A 265 19.78 -42.01 36.19
#